data_AF-A0A933E2F7-F1
#
_entry.id   AF-A0A933E2F7-F1
#
_cell.length_a   1.000
_cell.length_b   1.000
_cell.length_c   1.000
_cell.angle_alpha   90.00
_cell.angle_beta   90.00
_cell.angle_gamma   90.00
#
_symmetry.space_group_name_H-M   'P 1'
#
loop_
_entity.id
_entity.type
_entity.pdbx_description
1 polymer ?
#
loop_
_entity_poly.entity_id
_entity_poly.type
_entity_poly.pdbx_seq_one_letter_code
_entity_poly.pdbx_strand_id
1 'polypeptide(L)' 'MARLASLATLTVPLGGQQIELQEIDYETGGIPLLRVRIREGRRFTIFDIDPGTANAWSEAMRGWATRQAGRA' A
#
# COMPACT_ATOMS: atom_id res chain seq x y z
N MET A 1 10.17 9.41 -18.15
CA MET A 1 10.66 8.45 -17.12
C MET A 1 9.60 8.35 -16.03
N ALA A 2 9.65 7.35 -15.16
CA ALA A 2 8.71 7.24 -14.04
C ALA A 2 9.42 7.62 -12.74
N ARG A 3 8.87 8.57 -11.99
CA ARG A 3 9.38 9.01 -10.69
C ARG A 3 8.72 8.16 -9.60
N LEU A 4 9.51 7.70 -8.64
CA LEU A 4 9.01 7.05 -7.43
C LEU A 4 9.00 8.05 -6.26
N ALA A 5 7.84 8.25 -5.65
CA ALA A 5 7.71 9.01 -4.41
C ALA A 5 7.30 8.07 -3.27
N SER A 6 8.07 8.06 -2.17
CA SER A 6 7.73 7.26 -1.00
C SER A 6 6.55 7.88 -0.25
N LEU A 7 5.54 7.08 0.08
CA LEU A 7 4.34 7.54 0.79
C LEU A 7 4.31 7.04 2.24
N ALA A 8 4.60 5.77 2.47
CA ALA A 8 4.55 5.18 3.81
C ALA A 8 5.42 3.93 3.95
N THR A 9 5.85 3.66 5.19
CA THR A 9 6.46 2.40 5.59
C THR A 9 5.82 1.92 6.89
N LEU A 10 5.27 0.72 6.88
CA LEU A 10 4.56 0.11 8.00
C LEU A 10 5.25 -1.19 8.38
N THR A 11 5.32 -1.48 9.68
CA THR A 11 5.80 -2.77 10.19
C THR A 11 4.65 -3.48 10.87
N VAL A 12 4.33 -4.69 10.40
CA VAL A 12 3.32 -5.53 11.02
C VAL A 12 3.90 -6.08 12.34
N PRO A 13 3.23 -5.85 13.50
CA PRO A 13 3.78 -6.24 14.80
C PRO A 13 3.88 -7.76 14.96
N LEU A 14 2.96 -8.50 14.34
CA LEU A 14 2.96 -9.95 14.31
C LEU A 14 3.68 -10.42 13.04
N GLY A 15 4.92 -10.92 13.18
CA GLY A 15 5.70 -11.48 12.08
C GLY A 15 6.71 -10.52 11.44
N GLY A 16 6.65 -9.22 11.74
CA GLY A 16 7.67 -8.25 11.32
C GLY A 16 7.69 -7.96 9.82
N GLN A 17 6.61 -8.27 9.09
CA GLN A 17 6.51 -7.93 7.67
C GLN A 17 6.56 -6.41 7.49
N GLN A 18 7.28 -5.97 6.46
CA GLN A 18 7.34 -4.56 6.10
C GLN A 18 6.47 -4.31 4.88
N ILE A 19 5.65 -3.27 4.95
CA ILE A 19 4.80 -2.80 3.85
C ILE A 19 5.28 -1.40 3.48
N GLU A 20 5.76 -1.22 2.26
CA GLU A 20 6.13 0.08 1.71
C GLU A 20 5.12 0.47 0.62
N LEU A 21 4.70 1.73 0.64
CA LEU A 21 3.81 2.32 -0.34
C LEU A 21 4.57 3.42 -1.09
N GLN A 22 4.55 3.37 -2.43
CA GLN A 22 5.23 4.34 -3.29
C GLN A 22 4.30 4.76 -4.43
N GLU A 23 4.22 6.05 -4.72
CA GLU A 23 3.58 6.53 -5.94
C GLU A 23 4.54 6.37 -7.12
N ILE A 24 4.01 5.85 -8.23
CA ILE A 24 4.65 5.87 -9.54
C ILE A 24 4.00 6.99 -10.34
N ASP A 25 4.75 8.07 -10.53
CA ASP A 25 4.34 9.22 -11.33
C ASP A 25 4.98 9.13 -12.72
N TYR A 26 4.14 9.13 -13.76
CA TYR A 26 4.57 9.04 -15.15
C TYR A 26 4.60 10.45 -15.76
N GLU A 27 5.80 10.96 -16.03
CA GLU A 27 6.05 12.32 -16.56
C GLU A 27 5.27 12.68 -17.82
N THR A 28 4.75 11.70 -18.57
CA THR A 28 4.09 11.89 -19.87
C THR A 28 2.56 11.81 -19.80
N GLY A 29 1.97 11.96 -18.60
CA GLY A 29 0.51 12.00 -18.42
C GLY A 29 -0.15 10.61 -18.31
N GLY A 30 0.59 9.61 -17.83
CA GLY A 30 0.03 8.29 -17.51
C GLY A 30 -0.82 8.31 -16.25
N ILE A 31 -1.66 7.28 -16.06
CA ILE A 31 -2.40 7.10 -14.80
C ILE A 31 -1.38 6.84 -13.68
N PRO A 32 -1.36 7.63 -12.59
CA PRO A 32 -0.48 7.36 -11.47
C PRO A 32 -0.86 6.02 -10.83
N LEU A 33 0.15 5.22 -10.49
CA LEU A 33 -0.06 3.93 -9.82
C LEU A 33 0.51 3.97 -8.41
N LEU A 34 -0.11 3.21 -7.52
CA LEU A 34 0.42 2.95 -6.18
C LEU A 34 1.16 1.62 -6.20
N ARG A 35 2.48 1.66 -6.05
CA ARG A 35 3.31 0.48 -5.82
C ARG A 35 3.24 0.06 -4.37
N VAL A 36 2.88 -1.20 -4.17
CA VAL A 36 2.86 -1.88 -2.88
C VAL A 36 4.02 -2.86 -2.85
N ARG A 37 4.87 -2.75 -1.83
CA ARG A 37 5.99 -3.68 -1.61
C ARG A 37 5.81 -4.32 -0.25
N ILE A 38 5.67 -5.64 -0.22
CA ILE A 38 5.56 -6.41 1.01
C ILE A 38 6.81 -7.28 1.12
N ARG A 39 7.54 -7.12 2.22
CA ARG A 39 8.74 -7.89 2.55
C ARG A 39 8.48 -8.77 3.76
N GLU A 40 8.69 -10.07 3.59
CA GLU A 40 8.61 -11.08 4.64
C GLU A 40 9.92 -11.88 4.66
N GLY A 41 10.87 -11.44 5.50
CA GLY A 41 12.20 -12.03 5.55
C GLY A 41 12.96 -11.90 4.22
N ARG A 42 13.06 -13.00 3.45
CA ARG A 42 13.67 -13.03 2.11
C ARG A 42 12.65 -13.01 0.96
N ARG A 43 11.35 -13.14 1.27
CA ARG A 43 10.26 -13.10 0.28
C ARG A 43 9.82 -11.66 0.06
N PHE A 44 9.58 -11.33 -1.20
CA PHE A 44 9.11 -10.03 -1.61
C PHE A 44 7.92 -10.22 -2.55
N THR A 45 6.85 -9.49 -2.28
CA THR A 45 5.70 -9.34 -3.18
C THR A 45 5.62 -7.88 -3.56
N ILE A 46 5.66 -7.59 -4.85
CA ILE A 46 5.57 -6.23 -5.37
C ILE A 46 4.49 -6.23 -6.45
N PHE A 47 3.54 -5.31 -6.32
CA PHE A 47 2.49 -5.11 -7.31
C PHE A 47 2.06 -3.65 -7.30
N ASP A 48 1.49 -3.22 -8.41
CA ASP A 48 1.02 -1.86 -8.60
C ASP A 48 -0.51 -1.88 -8.72
N ILE A 49 -1.18 -0.92 -8.10
CA ILE A 49 -2.64 -0.77 -8.16
C ILE A 49 -3.00 0.63 -8.62
N ASP A 50 -4.12 0.74 -9.34
CA ASP A 50 -4.68 2.03 -9.76
C ASP A 50 -5.38 2.76 -8.60
N PRO A 51 -5.70 4.06 -8.76
CA PRO A 51 -6.36 4.84 -7.71
C PRO A 51 -7.70 4.27 -7.24
N GLY A 52 -8.49 3.67 -8.13
CA GLY A 52 -9.77 3.06 -7.79
C GLY A 52 -9.61 1.83 -6.90
N THR A 53 -8.69 0.94 -7.26
CA THR A 53 -8.33 -0.23 -6.44
C THR A 53 -7.76 0.21 -5.08
N ALA A 54 -6.91 1.24 -5.04
CA ALA A 54 -6.37 1.78 -3.79
C ALA A 54 -7.46 2.34 -2.87
N ASN A 55 -8.44 3.06 -3.41
CA ASN A 55 -9.56 3.57 -2.62
C ASN A 55 -10.40 2.45 -2.02
N ALA A 56 -10.79 1.46 -2.84
CA ALA A 56 -11.57 0.31 -2.38
C ALA A 56 -10.83 -0.47 -1.27
N TRP A 57 -9.52 -0.68 -1.42
CA TRP A 57 -8.72 -1.33 -0.39
C TRP A 57 -8.67 -0.52 0.92
N SER A 58 -8.49 0.80 0.84
CA SER A 58 -8.49 1.70 2.00
C SER A 58 -9.81 1.66 2.76
N GLU A 59 -10.94 1.69 2.05
CA GLU A 59 -12.27 1.59 2.64
C GLU A 59 -12.48 0.26 3.36
N ALA A 60 -12.06 -0.85 2.76
CA ALA A 60 -12.16 -2.18 3.37
C ALA A 60 -11.33 -2.29 4.67
N MET A 61 -10.07 -1.82 4.65
CA MET A 61 -9.19 -1.81 5.83
C MET A 61 -9.75 -0.92 6.93
N ARG A 62 -10.17 0.30 6.59
CA ARG A 62 -10.76 1.25 7.54
C ARG A 62 -12.04 0.69 8.17
N GLY A 63 -12.92 0.14 7.34
CA GLY A 63 -14.16 -0.47 7.82
C GLY A 63 -13.92 -1.65 8.78
N TRP A 64 -12.89 -2.46 8.53
CA TRP A 64 -12.48 -3.49 9.50
C TRP A 64 -11.95 -2.90 10.81
N ALA A 65 -11.03 -1.95 10.73
CA ALA A 65 -10.42 -1.34 11.92
C ALA A 65 -11.47 -0.67 12.84
N THR A 66 -12.42 0.07 12.26
CA THR A 66 -13.52 0.69 13.00
C THR A 66 -14.39 -0.35 13.71
N ARG A 67 -14.71 -1.48 13.07
CA ARG A 67 -15.46 -2.57 13.72
C ARG A 67 -14.72 -3.21 14.88
N GLN A 68 -13.39 -3.28 14.82
CA GLN A 68 -12.59 -3.82 15.93
C GLN A 68 -12.51 -2.84 17.10
N ALA A 69 -12.40 -1.54 16.83
CA ALA A 69 -12.37 -0.52 17.88
C ALA A 69 -13.69 -0.48 18.67
N GLY A 70 -14.84 -0.68 18.02
CA GLY A 70 -16.13 -0.77 18.70
C GLY A 70 -16.39 -2.08 19.47
N ARG A 71 -15.45 -3.04 19.46
CA ARG A 71 -15.51 -4.29 20.23
C ARG A 71 -14.69 -4.24 21.52
N ALA A 72 -13.84 -3.23 21.68
CA ALA A 72 -13.05 -2.99 22.89
C ALA A 72 -13.87 -2.20 23.92
#